data_AF-A0A349W6G0-F1
#
_entry.id   AF-A0A349W6G0-F1
#
_cell.length_a   1.000
_cell.length_b   1.000
_cell.length_c   1.000
_cell.angle_alpha   90.00
_cell.angle_beta   90.00
_cell.angle_gamma   90.00
#
_symmetry.space_group_name_H-M   'P 1'
#
loop_
_entity.id
_entity.type
_entity.pdbx_description
1 polymer ?
#
loop_
_entity_poly.entity_id
_entity_poly.type
_entity_poly.pdbx_seq_one_letter_code
_entity_poly.pdbx_strand_id
1 'polypeptide(L)'
;FVAQQQLVPLSLGDIPNVTRQLPRFRQLDAIAGIAHQGRVYAVPYTYSEMGLIYDRKAFGAPPESLEVLWDPRWRGRVLAFDGSSHGFSLASMHL
;
A
#
# COMPACT_ATOMS: atom_id res chain seq x y z
N PHE A 1 -10.70 -0.69 13.97
CA PHE A 1 -9.95 -0.18 15.14
C PHE A 1 -10.43 1.18 15.64
N VAL A 2 -10.23 2.30 14.93
CA VAL A 2 -10.68 3.63 15.41
C VAL A 2 -12.22 3.69 15.57
N ALA A 3 -12.97 3.31 14.54
CA ALA A 3 -14.44 3.27 14.59
C ALA A 3 -14.99 2.24 15.61
N GLN A 4 -14.18 1.23 15.95
CA GLN A 4 -14.51 0.20 16.94
C GLN A 4 -14.05 0.59 18.36
N GLN A 5 -13.53 1.81 18.55
CA GLN A 5 -13.03 2.33 19.82
C GLN A 5 -11.94 1.45 20.49
N GLN A 6 -11.13 0.77 19.69
CA GLN A 6 -10.05 -0.12 20.18
C GLN A 6 -8.69 0.59 20.31
N LEU A 7 -8.60 1.87 19.97
CA LEU A 7 -7.37 2.66 19.98
C LEU A 7 -7.54 3.90 20.85
N VAL A 8 -6.48 4.25 21.56
CA VAL A 8 -6.37 5.53 22.26
C VAL A 8 -5.71 6.57 21.35
N PRO A 9 -6.11 7.86 21.43
CA PRO A 9 -5.45 8.91 20.68
C PRO A 9 -4.01 9.10 21.18
N LEU A 10 -3.11 9.42 20.26
CA LEU A 10 -1.70 9.70 20.54
C LEU A 10 -1.48 11.18 20.84
N SER A 11 -0.73 11.46 21.89
CA SER A 11 -0.18 12.78 22.17
C SER A 11 1.12 12.97 21.40
N LEU A 12 1.06 13.58 20.21
CA LEU A 12 2.25 13.73 19.34
C LEU A 12 3.38 14.56 19.98
N GLY A 13 3.06 15.41 20.96
CA GLY A 13 4.06 16.13 21.75
C GLY A 13 5.00 15.21 22.53
N ASP A 14 4.53 14.02 22.91
CA ASP A 14 5.31 13.01 23.63
C ASP A 14 6.18 12.15 22.69
N ILE A 15 6.03 12.33 21.36
CA ILE A 15 6.73 11.55 20.32
C ILE A 15 7.53 12.51 19.42
N PRO A 16 8.57 13.19 19.93
CA PRO A 16 9.26 14.27 19.20
C PRO A 16 9.88 13.82 17.87
N ASN A 17 10.18 12.52 17.73
CA ASN A 17 10.78 11.95 16.54
C ASN A 17 9.84 11.91 15.32
N VAL A 18 8.53 12.12 15.47
CA VAL A 18 7.59 12.23 14.32
C VAL A 18 7.98 13.37 13.38
N THR A 19 8.64 14.40 13.91
CA THR A 19 9.14 15.55 13.13
C THR A 19 10.22 15.17 12.12
N ARG A 20 10.91 14.03 12.34
CA ARG A 20 11.98 13.50 11.49
C ARG A 20 11.46 12.70 10.29
N GLN A 21 10.15 12.43 10.23
CA GLN A 21 9.55 11.72 9.10
C GLN A 21 9.54 12.60 7.85
N LEU A 22 9.48 11.94 6.68
CA LEU A 22 9.31 12.64 5.41
C LEU A 22 8.06 13.55 5.43
N PRO A 23 8.05 14.68 4.69
CA PRO A 23 6.93 15.61 4.66
C PRO A 23 5.55 14.94 4.47
N ARG A 24 5.45 13.98 3.54
CA ARG A 24 4.20 13.24 3.27
C ARG A 24 3.66 12.46 4.47
N PHE A 25 4.53 12.03 5.39
CA PHE A 25 4.16 11.27 6.58
C PHE A 25 3.83 12.15 7.79
N ARG A 26 4.14 13.45 7.71
CA ARG A 26 3.77 14.44 8.73
C ARG A 26 2.40 15.08 8.46
N GLN A 27 1.88 14.95 7.24
CA GLN A 27 0.53 15.37 6.86
C GLN A 27 -0.49 14.30 7.28
N LEU A 28 -0.73 14.17 8.58
CA LEU A 28 -1.47 13.03 9.14
C LEU A 28 -2.93 12.95 8.66
N ASP A 29 -3.56 14.09 8.40
CA ASP A 29 -4.93 14.15 7.85
C ASP A 29 -5.01 13.65 6.40
N ALA A 30 -3.90 13.65 5.66
CA ALA A 30 -3.83 13.13 4.31
C ALA A 30 -3.67 11.59 4.27
N ILE A 31 -3.46 10.94 5.41
CA ILE A 31 -3.26 9.50 5.50
C ILE A 31 -4.54 8.84 5.98
N ALA A 32 -5.19 8.09 5.09
CA ALA A 32 -6.43 7.41 5.41
C ALA A 32 -6.26 6.44 6.59
N GLY A 33 -7.19 6.51 7.55
CA GLY A 33 -7.29 5.54 8.64
C GLY A 33 -6.43 5.78 9.87
N ILE A 34 -5.57 6.81 9.90
CA ILE A 34 -4.74 7.13 11.08
C ILE A 34 -5.25 8.32 11.90
N ALA A 35 -6.12 9.15 11.33
CA ALA A 35 -6.75 10.28 11.99
C ALA A 35 -8.28 10.18 11.92
N HIS A 36 -8.97 10.58 12.98
CA HIS A 36 -10.43 10.61 13.06
C HIS A 36 -10.88 11.73 14.00
N GLN A 37 -11.83 12.56 13.56
CA GLN A 37 -12.39 13.67 14.36
C GLN A 37 -11.31 14.57 14.98
N GLY A 38 -10.26 14.90 14.21
CA GLY A 38 -9.16 15.76 14.65
C GLY A 38 -8.19 15.13 15.67
N ARG A 39 -8.31 13.82 15.92
CA ARG A 39 -7.40 13.05 16.78
C ARG A 39 -6.60 12.06 15.95
N VAL A 40 -5.33 11.87 16.32
CA VAL A 40 -4.40 10.94 15.66
C VAL A 40 -4.29 9.66 16.49
N TYR A 41 -4.32 8.51 15.81
CA TYR A 41 -4.33 7.19 16.44
C TYR A 41 -3.16 6.30 16.01
N ALA A 42 -2.37 6.71 15.02
CA ALA A 42 -1.21 5.98 14.57
C ALA A 42 -0.13 6.91 14.00
N VAL A 43 1.13 6.46 14.06
CA VAL A 43 2.29 7.12 13.45
C VAL A 43 2.81 6.21 12.32
N PRO A 44 3.06 6.72 11.11
CA PRO A 44 3.61 5.90 10.02
C PRO A 44 4.93 5.23 10.43
N TYR A 45 5.03 3.92 10.24
CA TYR A 45 6.25 3.16 10.57
C TYR A 45 7.06 2.84 9.32
N THR A 46 6.44 2.17 8.36
CA THR A 46 7.01 1.88 7.04
C THR A 46 5.96 2.09 5.95
N TYR A 47 6.42 2.29 4.72
CA TYR A 47 5.59 2.42 3.53
C TYR A 47 6.30 1.72 2.37
N SER A 48 5.51 1.04 1.54
CA SER A 48 5.97 0.47 0.28
C SER A 48 4.83 0.55 -0.73
N GLU A 49 5.20 0.49 -2.00
CA GLU A 49 4.25 0.28 -3.09
C GLU A 49 4.25 -1.20 -3.47
N MET A 50 3.13 -1.67 -4.02
CA MET A 50 3.06 -2.99 -4.65
C MET A 50 3.33 -2.79 -6.14
N GLY A 51 4.40 -3.42 -6.62
CA GLY A 51 4.84 -3.33 -8.02
C GLY A 51 4.85 -4.68 -8.72
N LEU A 52 5.32 -4.68 -9.96
CA LEU A 52 5.52 -5.89 -10.75
C LEU A 52 6.94 -6.43 -10.56
N ILE A 53 7.06 -7.64 -10.03
CA ILE A 53 8.31 -8.39 -9.98
C ILE A 53 8.30 -9.39 -11.15
N TYR A 54 9.38 -9.41 -11.94
CA TYR A 54 9.48 -10.25 -13.14
C TYR A 54 10.88 -10.84 -13.30
N ASP A 55 10.97 -11.97 -14.01
CA ASP A 55 12.23 -12.59 -14.39
C ASP A 55 12.83 -11.90 -15.63
N ARG A 56 14.01 -11.28 -15.45
CA ARG A 56 14.74 -10.59 -16.52
C ARG A 56 15.27 -11.52 -17.62
N LYS A 57 15.35 -12.84 -17.39
CA LYS A 57 15.70 -13.81 -18.45
C LYS A 57 14.51 -14.10 -19.35
N ALA A 58 13.29 -14.04 -18.82
CA ALA A 58 12.06 -14.24 -19.57
C ALA A 58 11.62 -12.96 -20.31
N PHE A 59 12.02 -11.79 -19.83
CA PHE A 59 11.68 -10.48 -20.37
C PHE A 59 12.90 -9.79 -21.00
N GLY A 60 12.94 -9.71 -22.34
CA GLY A 60 14.00 -8.99 -23.07
C GLY A 60 13.97 -7.47 -22.85
N ALA A 61 12.82 -6.92 -22.46
CA ALA A 61 12.65 -5.54 -22.00
C ALA A 61 11.70 -5.52 -20.79
N PRO A 62 11.85 -4.56 -19.86
CA PRO A 62 10.93 -4.41 -18.74
C PRO A 62 9.48 -4.24 -19.21
N PRO A 63 8.51 -4.92 -18.59
CA PRO A 63 7.10 -4.65 -18.85
C PRO A 63 6.74 -3.23 -18.38
N GLU A 64 5.92 -2.55 -19.18
CA GLU A 64 5.51 -1.15 -18.93
C GLU A 64 4.12 -1.04 -18.27
N SER A 65 3.38 -2.16 -18.20
CA SER A 65 2.01 -2.21 -17.66
C SER A 65 1.74 -3.52 -16.92
N LEU A 66 0.80 -3.47 -15.96
CA LEU A 66 0.26 -4.65 -15.28
C LEU A 66 -0.61 -5.51 -16.20
N GLU A 67 -1.03 -5.03 -17.38
CA GLU A 67 -1.76 -5.81 -18.38
C GLU A 67 -1.02 -7.08 -18.80
N VAL A 68 0.31 -7.10 -18.67
CA VAL A 68 1.13 -8.28 -18.93
C VAL A 68 0.70 -9.50 -18.12
N LEU A 69 0.06 -9.32 -16.97
CA LEU A 69 -0.44 -10.42 -16.14
C LEU A 69 -1.54 -11.25 -16.84
N TRP A 70 -2.21 -10.69 -17.86
CA TRP A 70 -3.26 -11.35 -18.64
C TRP A 70 -2.82 -11.84 -20.02
N ASP A 71 -1.56 -11.59 -20.42
CA ASP A 71 -1.07 -12.11 -21.68
C ASP A 71 -1.10 -13.66 -21.67
N PRO A 72 -1.79 -14.30 -22.63
CA PRO A 72 -1.90 -15.75 -22.71
C PRO A 72 -0.55 -16.48 -22.67
N ARG A 73 0.54 -15.83 -23.11
CA ARG A 73 1.90 -16.39 -23.05
C ARG A 73 2.34 -16.72 -21.62
N TRP A 74 1.82 -16.02 -20.60
CA TRP A 74 2.20 -16.21 -19.21
C TRP A 74 1.22 -17.10 -18.43
N ARG A 75 0.30 -17.80 -19.12
CA ARG A 75 -0.60 -18.76 -18.49
C ARG A 75 0.18 -19.78 -17.64
N GLY A 76 -0.21 -19.90 -16.37
CA GLY A 76 0.44 -20.79 -15.39
C GLY A 76 1.81 -20.30 -14.89
N ARG A 77 2.20 -19.05 -15.21
CA ARG A 77 3.50 -18.45 -14.85
C ARG A 77 3.37 -17.11 -14.11
N VAL A 78 2.17 -16.77 -13.66
CA VAL A 78 1.88 -15.56 -12.87
C VAL A 78 1.59 -15.95 -11.43
N LEU A 79 2.25 -15.26 -10.49
CA LEU A 79 1.99 -15.36 -9.06
C LEU A 79 1.35 -14.05 -8.61
N ALA A 80 0.19 -14.14 -7.95
CA ALA A 80 -0.51 -13.01 -7.36
C ALA A 80 -0.45 -13.08 -5.84
N PHE A 81 -0.47 -11.92 -5.19
CA PHE A 81 -0.53 -11.84 -3.73
C PHE A 81 -1.88 -12.38 -3.23
N ASP A 82 -1.83 -13.26 -2.23
CA ASP A 82 -3.02 -13.89 -1.65
C ASP A 82 -3.73 -12.95 -0.67
N GLY A 83 -4.47 -12.00 -1.22
CA GLY A 83 -5.30 -11.06 -0.46
C GLY A 83 -6.49 -10.58 -1.28
N SER A 84 -7.69 -10.61 -0.69
CA SER A 84 -8.95 -10.35 -1.40
C SER A 84 -9.02 -8.96 -2.04
N SER A 85 -8.54 -7.92 -1.35
CA SER A 85 -8.49 -6.56 -1.89
C SER A 85 -7.55 -6.46 -3.10
N HIS A 86 -6.37 -7.07 -3.02
CA HIS A 86 -5.39 -7.08 -4.10
C HIS A 86 -5.88 -7.91 -5.29
N GLY A 87 -6.42 -9.10 -5.04
CA GLY A 87 -6.98 -9.97 -6.07
C GLY A 87 -8.13 -9.31 -6.82
N PHE A 88 -9.03 -8.63 -6.10
CA PHE A 88 -10.12 -7.88 -6.73
C PHE A 88 -9.61 -6.72 -7.59
N SER A 89 -8.75 -5.86 -7.03
CA SER A 89 -8.21 -4.72 -7.76
C SER A 89 -7.46 -5.16 -9.02
N LEU A 90 -6.63 -6.20 -8.94
CA LEU A 90 -5.96 -6.75 -10.11
C LEU A 90 -6.98 -7.26 -11.13
N ALA A 91 -7.91 -8.14 -10.72
CA ALA A 91 -8.93 -8.67 -11.63
C ALA A 91 -9.73 -7.56 -12.35
N SER A 92 -10.07 -6.47 -11.64
CA SER A 92 -10.81 -5.34 -12.21
C SER A 92 -10.05 -4.54 -13.26
N MET A 93 -8.72 -4.67 -13.37
CA MET A 93 -7.95 -3.97 -14.41
C MET A 93 -8.17 -4.54 -15.81
N HIS A 94 -8.75 -5.73 -15.92
CA HIS A 94 -8.92 -6.45 -17.18
C HIS A 94 -10.37 -6.86 -17.46
N LEU A 95 -11.32 -6.43 -16.61
CA LEU A 95 -12.76 -6.56 -16.84
C LEU A 95 -13.29 -5.31 -17.55
#